data_AF-A0AAW8CDZ0-F1
#
_entry.id   AF-A0AAW8CDZ0-F1
#
_cell.length_a   1.000
_cell.length_b   1.000
_cell.length_c   1.000
_cell.angle_alpha   90.00
_cell.angle_beta   90.00
_cell.angle_gamma   90.00
#
_symmetry.space_group_name_H-M   'P 1'
#
loop_
_entity.id
_entity.type
_entity.pdbx_description
1 polymer ?
#
loop_
_entity_poly.entity_id
_entity_poly.type
_entity_poly.pdbx_seq_one_letter_code
_entity_poly.pdbx_strand_id
1 'polypeptide(L)'
;MMNKEIINLFENIDDDSSSDELSLISLKLRNYINILDKNNITYDKTAEGIRIDFNSQSFYLYKNKKDCIKFCTKFDKDILIIGNQLCYYVNDKKIEPFFENLIFFEKIKLILLNNDIFAFDDKLKKEFILLSASKGKFHIGYKNKNSEFFNKDHNLKKLTKQIEEKFTHNEYISFFKDNVISSLENINDIGNRFFTLLEKLNNVVEKSNREFELFKSQFSFEKFNSDLQKEKDSYIKNIQNNLSDFLSKINAFPIQFGVYIYLIIRFKDNPIPLFAILFFIVCWGVFSFKTINIIKSITNLNEQKIKNTINEIKEETKMTDNDLQLDDINKNISNINRVIKWHQIFLLVSSIVFIIICIFLLNQNLNIIDLGDSFFEWVRSYLCNHIDKK
;
A
#
# COMPACT_ATOMS: atom_id res chain seq x y z
N MET A 1 27.13 -42.07 28.48
CA MET A 1 26.78 -43.41 27.96
C MET A 1 26.00 -44.10 29.08
N MET A 2 24.68 -44.10 29.00
CA MET A 2 23.81 -44.58 30.08
C MET A 2 23.99 -46.10 30.21
N ASN A 3 24.27 -46.56 31.44
CA ASN A 3 24.65 -47.94 31.69
C ASN A 3 23.45 -48.86 31.38
N LYS A 4 23.64 -49.88 30.53
CA LYS A 4 22.59 -50.82 30.07
C LYS A 4 21.79 -51.44 31.24
N GLU A 5 22.42 -51.54 32.39
CA GLU A 5 21.84 -52.01 33.65
C GLU A 5 20.68 -51.14 34.15
N ILE A 6 20.76 -49.81 33.95
CA ILE A 6 19.72 -48.87 34.42
C ILE A 6 18.50 -48.92 33.51
N ILE A 7 18.71 -49.07 32.19
CA ILE A 7 17.63 -49.26 31.22
C ILE A 7 16.89 -50.59 31.51
N ASN A 8 17.63 -51.68 31.72
CA ASN A 8 17.06 -52.97 32.11
C ASN A 8 16.33 -52.93 33.47
N LEU A 9 16.74 -52.06 34.40
CA LEU A 9 16.06 -51.87 35.69
C LEU A 9 14.67 -51.22 35.53
N PHE A 10 14.53 -50.29 34.58
CA PHE A 10 13.25 -49.62 34.32
C PHE A 10 12.31 -50.44 33.43
N GLU A 11 12.83 -51.29 32.54
CA GLU A 11 12.02 -52.18 31.68
C GLU A 11 11.31 -53.32 32.45
N ASN A 12 11.79 -53.71 33.63
CA ASN A 12 11.26 -54.84 34.42
C ASN A 12 10.25 -54.42 35.52
N ILE A 13 9.76 -53.18 35.51
CA ILE A 13 8.73 -52.73 36.45
C ILE A 13 7.38 -53.07 35.82
N ASP A 14 6.87 -54.26 36.13
CA ASP A 14 5.58 -54.74 35.62
C ASP A 14 4.41 -53.83 36.05
N ASP A 15 3.49 -53.69 35.10
CA ASP A 15 2.33 -52.79 35.05
C ASP A 15 1.14 -53.43 35.79
N ASP A 16 1.19 -53.49 37.13
CA ASP A 16 0.08 -54.02 37.94
C ASP A 16 -0.83 -52.91 38.48
N SER A 17 -2.12 -53.09 38.25
CA SER A 17 -3.18 -52.08 38.34
C SER A 17 -3.46 -51.52 39.74
N SER A 18 -3.73 -50.21 39.76
CA SER A 18 -4.67 -49.51 40.65
C SER A 18 -4.55 -49.73 42.16
N SER A 19 -3.64 -49.01 42.83
CA SER A 19 -3.84 -48.32 44.13
C SER A 19 -2.49 -47.90 44.72
N ASP A 20 -2.36 -46.62 45.14
CA ASP A 20 -1.28 -46.07 45.99
C ASP A 20 0.16 -46.61 45.78
N GLU A 21 0.56 -46.81 44.53
CA GLU A 21 1.83 -47.44 44.16
C GLU A 21 3.07 -46.59 44.35
N LEU A 22 2.96 -45.28 44.62
CA LEU A 22 4.14 -44.46 44.94
C LEU A 22 4.83 -44.95 46.23
N SER A 23 4.06 -45.50 47.18
CA SER A 23 4.60 -46.13 48.37
C SER A 23 5.34 -47.45 48.03
N LEU A 24 4.79 -48.24 47.12
CA LEU A 24 5.28 -49.56 46.68
C LEU A 24 6.50 -49.48 45.75
N ILE A 25 6.52 -48.51 44.82
CA ILE A 25 7.66 -48.20 43.95
C ILE A 25 8.80 -47.62 44.78
N SER A 26 8.52 -46.80 45.81
CA SER A 26 9.54 -46.34 46.76
C SER A 26 10.14 -47.47 47.61
N LEU A 27 9.37 -48.54 47.87
CA LEU A 27 9.79 -49.74 48.60
C LEU A 27 10.62 -50.69 47.72
N LYS A 28 10.25 -50.89 46.45
CA LYS A 28 11.04 -51.66 45.48
C LYS A 28 12.34 -50.91 45.11
N LEU A 29 12.29 -49.60 44.89
CA LEU A 29 13.49 -48.77 44.66
C LEU A 29 14.39 -48.68 45.90
N ARG A 30 13.84 -48.82 47.12
CA ARG A 30 14.63 -48.95 48.35
C ARG A 30 15.59 -50.13 48.32
N ASN A 31 15.17 -51.27 47.77
CA ASN A 31 16.02 -52.45 47.62
C ASN A 31 17.16 -52.24 46.61
N TYR A 32 17.06 -51.21 45.77
CA TYR A 32 18.08 -50.82 44.80
C TYR A 32 18.83 -49.54 45.20
N ILE A 33 18.66 -49.02 46.42
CA ILE A 33 19.39 -47.84 46.95
C ILE A 33 20.91 -48.04 46.80
N ASN A 34 21.42 -49.24 47.03
CA ASN A 34 22.85 -49.51 46.83
C ASN A 34 23.33 -49.36 45.38
N ILE A 35 22.45 -49.53 44.39
CA ILE A 35 22.76 -49.30 42.96
C ILE A 35 22.58 -47.82 42.61
N LEU A 36 21.57 -47.17 43.19
CA LEU A 36 21.28 -45.74 42.98
C LEU A 36 22.36 -44.84 43.62
N ASP A 37 22.76 -45.13 44.85
CA ASP A 37 23.84 -44.44 45.57
C ASP A 37 25.20 -44.66 44.88
N LYS A 38 25.45 -45.87 44.37
CA LYS A 38 26.67 -46.19 43.60
C LYS A 38 26.76 -45.43 42.27
N ASN A 39 25.63 -44.88 41.79
CA ASN A 39 25.52 -44.07 40.57
C ASN A 39 25.16 -42.59 40.86
N ASN A 40 25.24 -42.13 42.12
CA ASN A 40 24.96 -40.74 42.54
C ASN A 40 23.53 -40.21 42.25
N ILE A 41 22.54 -41.10 42.28
CA ILE A 41 21.14 -40.80 41.94
C ILE A 41 20.39 -40.27 43.17
N THR A 42 19.85 -39.04 43.13
CA THR A 42 19.18 -38.40 44.28
C THR A 42 17.67 -38.23 44.09
N TYR A 43 16.86 -38.90 44.93
CA TYR A 43 15.40 -38.84 44.84
C TYR A 43 14.82 -37.55 45.47
N ASP A 44 14.18 -36.70 44.67
CA ASP A 44 13.47 -35.51 45.16
C ASP A 44 12.00 -35.84 45.44
N LYS A 45 11.66 -35.92 46.73
CA LYS A 45 10.30 -36.20 47.22
C LYS A 45 9.27 -35.15 46.83
N THR A 46 9.68 -33.94 46.48
CA THR A 46 8.76 -32.81 46.24
C THR A 46 8.28 -32.71 44.79
N ALA A 47 8.95 -33.41 43.87
CA ALA A 47 8.75 -33.25 42.43
C ALA A 47 7.86 -34.32 41.77
N GLU A 48 7.31 -35.30 42.51
CA GLU A 48 6.66 -36.49 41.92
C GLU A 48 7.50 -37.13 40.79
N GLY A 49 8.84 -37.06 40.89
CA GLY A 49 9.77 -37.49 39.84
C GLY A 49 11.15 -37.84 40.41
N ILE A 50 11.82 -38.83 39.81
CA ILE A 50 13.16 -39.27 40.22
C ILE A 50 14.18 -38.36 39.54
N ARG A 51 15.04 -37.69 40.32
CA ARG A 51 16.20 -36.97 39.81
C ARG A 51 17.41 -37.90 39.84
N ILE A 52 18.12 -37.99 38.71
CA ILE A 52 19.29 -38.86 38.55
C ILE A 52 20.48 -37.95 38.27
N ASP A 53 21.38 -37.80 39.26
CA ASP A 53 22.57 -36.95 39.15
C ASP A 53 23.77 -37.82 38.76
N PHE A 54 23.93 -38.12 37.47
CA PHE A 54 25.22 -38.61 37.00
C PHE A 54 26.20 -37.44 37.06
N ASN A 55 27.37 -37.62 37.69
CA ASN A 55 28.44 -36.63 37.92
C ASN A 55 28.93 -35.82 36.69
N SER A 56 28.33 -35.96 35.52
CA SER A 56 28.66 -35.19 34.32
C SER A 56 27.48 -34.75 33.44
N GLN A 57 26.24 -35.25 33.64
CA GLN A 57 25.07 -34.83 32.85
C GLN A 57 23.77 -34.97 33.65
N SER A 58 23.11 -33.84 33.94
CA SER A 58 21.76 -33.83 34.53
C SER A 58 20.68 -33.96 33.45
N PHE A 59 19.68 -34.82 33.66
CA PHE A 59 18.50 -34.94 32.77
C PHE A 59 17.19 -34.81 33.53
N TYR A 60 16.12 -34.50 32.81
CA TYR A 60 14.75 -34.52 33.32
C TYR A 60 14.11 -35.88 33.10
N LEU A 61 13.43 -36.39 34.12
CA LEU A 61 12.73 -37.67 34.06
C LEU A 61 11.22 -37.45 34.20
N TYR A 62 10.45 -37.98 33.26
CA TYR A 62 8.99 -37.94 33.31
C TYR A 62 8.40 -39.35 33.28
N LYS A 63 7.35 -39.59 34.07
CA LYS A 63 6.66 -40.90 34.11
C LYS A 63 6.05 -41.22 32.75
N ASN A 64 5.42 -40.25 32.10
CA ASN A 64 4.79 -40.43 30.79
C ASN A 64 4.89 -39.15 29.93
N LYS A 65 4.47 -39.26 28.66
CA LYS A 65 4.46 -38.14 27.71
C LYS A 65 3.55 -36.97 28.17
N LYS A 66 2.45 -37.25 28.88
CA LYS A 66 1.53 -36.20 29.39
C LYS A 66 2.20 -35.36 30.47
N ASP A 67 2.97 -35.99 31.35
CA ASP A 67 3.73 -35.30 32.40
C ASP A 67 4.82 -34.42 31.79
N CYS A 68 5.52 -34.93 30.77
CA CYS A 68 6.48 -34.14 30.00
C CYS A 68 5.81 -32.90 29.37
N ILE A 69 4.68 -33.07 28.68
CA ILE A 69 3.92 -31.94 28.09
C ILE A 69 3.48 -30.91 29.15
N LYS A 70 3.15 -31.35 30.37
CA LYS A 70 2.65 -30.49 31.44
C LYS A 70 3.76 -29.69 32.13
N PHE A 71 4.88 -30.35 32.44
CA PHE A 71 5.92 -29.81 33.32
C PHE A 71 7.21 -29.38 32.59
N CYS A 72 7.43 -29.83 31.35
CA CYS A 72 8.60 -29.41 30.60
C CYS A 72 8.47 -27.95 30.14
N THR A 73 9.30 -27.09 30.71
CA THR A 73 9.33 -25.65 30.37
C THR A 73 10.53 -25.27 29.50
N LYS A 74 11.60 -26.07 29.50
CA LYS A 74 12.86 -25.80 28.78
C LYS A 74 13.50 -27.10 28.30
N PHE A 75 14.13 -27.06 27.13
CA PHE A 75 14.87 -28.17 26.52
C PHE A 75 16.39 -27.96 26.63
N ASP A 76 16.84 -27.43 27.77
CA ASP A 76 18.25 -27.14 28.06
C ASP A 76 19.03 -28.36 28.57
N LYS A 77 18.32 -29.46 28.86
CA LYS A 77 18.87 -30.71 29.39
C LYS A 77 18.26 -31.89 28.66
N ASP A 78 18.94 -33.03 28.72
CA ASP A 78 18.42 -34.28 28.19
C ASP A 78 17.11 -34.66 28.90
N ILE A 79 16.20 -35.31 28.19
CA ILE A 79 14.88 -35.69 28.72
C ILE A 79 14.67 -37.19 28.52
N LEU A 80 14.27 -37.89 29.58
CA LEU A 80 13.93 -39.30 29.57
C LEU A 80 12.46 -39.48 30.00
N ILE A 81 11.71 -40.30 29.26
CA ILE A 81 10.32 -40.65 29.57
C ILE A 81 10.21 -42.16 29.73
N ILE A 82 9.73 -42.64 30.89
CA ILE A 82 9.77 -44.08 31.26
C ILE A 82 8.52 -44.88 30.85
N GLY A 83 7.38 -44.25 30.50
CA GLY A 83 6.13 -44.96 30.16
C GLY A 83 6.25 -45.95 28.98
N ASN A 84 5.14 -46.57 28.54
CA ASN A 84 5.04 -47.76 27.64
C ASN A 84 6.00 -47.84 26.42
N GLN A 85 6.66 -46.75 26.02
CA GLN A 85 7.84 -46.73 25.16
C GLN A 85 8.88 -45.76 25.77
N LEU A 86 10.09 -46.27 26.06
CA LEU A 86 11.21 -45.45 26.55
C LEU A 86 11.62 -44.43 25.48
N CYS A 87 11.28 -43.16 25.71
CA CYS A 87 11.62 -42.05 24.79
C CYS A 87 12.75 -41.22 25.39
N TYR A 88 13.76 -40.89 24.58
CA TYR A 88 14.94 -40.14 25.02
C TYR A 88 15.27 -39.00 24.06
N TYR A 89 15.44 -37.79 24.62
CA TYR A 89 15.88 -36.59 23.90
C TYR A 89 17.31 -36.25 24.31
N VAL A 90 18.19 -36.15 23.32
CA VAL A 90 19.57 -35.64 23.45
C VAL A 90 19.70 -34.44 22.56
N ASN A 91 20.27 -33.36 23.10
CA ASN A 91 20.70 -32.23 22.26
C ASN A 91 21.59 -32.78 21.12
N ASP A 92 21.17 -32.56 19.87
CA ASP A 92 21.90 -32.84 18.61
C ASP A 92 21.74 -34.20 17.90
N LYS A 93 20.84 -35.12 18.31
CA LYS A 93 20.54 -36.34 17.50
C LYS A 93 19.06 -36.50 17.19
N LYS A 94 18.76 -37.21 16.09
CA LYS A 94 17.43 -37.44 15.48
C LYS A 94 16.30 -37.31 16.50
N ILE A 95 15.63 -36.17 16.45
CA ILE A 95 14.58 -35.78 17.39
C ILE A 95 13.35 -36.61 17.02
N GLU A 96 12.80 -37.39 17.96
CA GLU A 96 11.50 -38.01 17.75
C GLU A 96 10.46 -36.91 17.47
N PRO A 97 9.45 -37.15 16.61
CA PRO A 97 8.41 -36.16 16.29
C PRO A 97 7.77 -35.52 17.52
N PHE A 98 7.66 -36.29 18.61
CA PHE A 98 7.20 -35.82 19.92
C PHE A 98 7.99 -34.62 20.45
N PHE A 99 9.31 -34.75 20.57
CA PHE A 99 10.16 -33.70 21.09
C PHE A 99 10.29 -32.54 20.09
N GLU A 100 10.29 -32.83 18.79
CA GLU A 100 10.32 -31.80 17.75
C GLU A 100 9.09 -30.90 17.86
N ASN A 101 7.90 -31.49 17.90
CA ASN A 101 6.66 -30.73 18.03
C ASN A 101 6.60 -29.93 19.32
N LEU A 102 7.11 -30.47 20.44
CA LEU A 102 7.17 -29.78 21.72
C LEU A 102 8.07 -28.54 21.68
N ILE A 103 9.25 -28.65 21.05
CA ILE A 103 10.18 -27.52 20.90
C ILE A 103 9.58 -26.46 19.98
N PHE A 104 9.07 -26.86 18.80
CA PHE A 104 8.55 -25.91 17.82
C PHE A 104 7.19 -25.34 18.20
N PHE A 105 6.41 -25.99 19.06
CA PHE A 105 5.22 -25.42 19.70
C PHE A 105 5.55 -24.13 20.46
N GLU A 106 6.54 -24.19 21.36
CA GLU A 106 6.96 -23.01 22.13
C GLU A 106 7.63 -21.97 21.23
N LYS A 107 8.40 -22.40 20.23
CA LYS A 107 9.03 -21.49 19.27
C LYS A 107 8.01 -20.71 18.45
N ILE A 108 6.99 -21.38 17.90
CA ILE A 108 5.91 -20.73 17.15
C ILE A 108 5.14 -19.77 18.04
N LYS A 109 4.82 -20.17 19.28
CA LYS A 109 4.17 -19.28 20.26
C LYS A 109 4.97 -17.98 20.44
N LEU A 110 6.28 -18.07 20.63
CA LEU A 110 7.15 -16.90 20.79
C LEU A 110 7.21 -16.04 19.53
N ILE A 111 7.32 -16.64 18.34
CA ILE A 111 7.35 -15.90 17.08
C ILE A 111 6.06 -15.10 16.87
N LEU A 112 4.90 -15.72 17.15
CA LEU A 112 3.61 -15.06 16.99
C LEU A 112 3.40 -13.92 18.00
N LEU A 113 3.99 -14.02 19.20
CA LEU A 113 3.97 -12.94 20.19
C LEU A 113 4.94 -11.80 19.81
N ASN A 114 6.15 -12.12 19.38
CA ASN A 114 7.19 -11.13 19.08
C ASN A 114 6.91 -10.31 17.81
N ASN A 115 6.11 -10.84 16.89
CA ASN A 115 5.73 -10.16 15.64
C ASN A 115 4.32 -9.55 15.72
N ASP A 116 3.81 -9.29 16.93
CA ASP A 116 2.51 -8.67 17.19
C ASP A 116 1.33 -9.35 16.50
N ILE A 117 1.42 -10.66 16.24
CA ILE A 117 0.28 -11.43 15.72
C ILE A 117 -0.74 -11.64 16.81
N PHE A 118 -0.26 -12.06 17.98
CA PHE A 118 -1.03 -12.01 19.21
C PHE A 118 -0.75 -10.68 19.90
N ALA A 119 -1.79 -9.87 20.04
CA ALA A 119 -1.69 -8.59 20.72
C ALA A 119 -1.48 -8.77 22.24
N PHE A 120 -1.95 -9.89 22.81
CA PHE A 120 -1.85 -10.16 24.24
C PHE A 120 -1.89 -11.65 24.57
N ASP A 121 -1.15 -12.08 25.59
CA ASP A 121 -1.21 -13.42 26.21
C ASP A 121 -1.85 -13.33 27.60
N ASP A 122 -3.13 -13.72 27.71
CA ASP A 122 -3.82 -13.83 29.00
C ASP A 122 -3.44 -15.17 29.65
N LYS A 123 -2.37 -15.14 30.47
CA LYS A 123 -1.85 -16.32 31.17
C LYS A 123 -2.85 -16.92 32.17
N LEU A 124 -3.75 -16.10 32.74
CA LEU A 124 -4.74 -16.56 33.72
C LEU A 124 -5.81 -17.39 33.02
N LYS A 125 -6.29 -16.89 31.88
CA LYS A 125 -7.26 -17.60 31.05
C LYS A 125 -6.62 -18.56 30.06
N LYS A 126 -5.30 -18.62 29.94
CA LYS A 126 -4.58 -19.44 28.94
C LYS A 126 -5.12 -19.22 27.52
N GLU A 127 -5.21 -17.95 27.13
CA GLU A 127 -5.77 -17.50 25.85
C GLU A 127 -4.92 -16.40 25.24
N PHE A 128 -4.66 -16.48 23.93
CA PHE A 128 -4.14 -15.37 23.15
C PHE A 128 -5.27 -14.51 22.61
N ILE A 129 -5.04 -13.20 22.60
CA ILE A 129 -5.95 -12.23 22.02
C ILE A 129 -5.32 -11.70 20.74
N LEU A 130 -6.03 -11.86 19.63
CA LEU A 130 -5.69 -11.31 18.33
C LEU A 130 -6.63 -10.15 18.03
N LEU A 131 -6.08 -9.04 17.51
CA LEU A 131 -6.84 -7.88 17.09
C LEU A 131 -6.84 -7.82 15.57
N SER A 132 -8.02 -7.80 14.95
CA SER A 132 -8.17 -7.56 13.52
C SER A 132 -9.20 -6.47 13.27
N ALA A 133 -8.97 -5.66 12.23
CA ALA A 133 -9.89 -4.62 11.81
C ALA A 133 -11.24 -5.20 11.35
N SER A 134 -11.25 -6.43 10.81
CA SER A 134 -12.46 -7.06 10.25
C SER A 134 -13.36 -7.69 11.32
N LYS A 135 -12.79 -8.25 12.39
CA LYS A 135 -13.54 -9.02 13.41
C LYS A 135 -13.34 -8.55 14.85
N GLY A 136 -12.58 -7.47 15.06
CA GLY A 136 -12.30 -6.96 16.40
C GLY A 136 -11.41 -7.89 17.21
N LYS A 137 -11.85 -8.24 18.43
CA LYS A 137 -11.10 -9.09 19.36
C LYS A 137 -11.40 -10.58 19.10
N PHE A 138 -10.37 -11.36 18.79
CA PHE A 138 -10.48 -12.80 18.56
C PHE A 138 -9.68 -13.58 19.60
N HIS A 139 -10.32 -14.56 20.25
CA HIS A 139 -9.74 -15.34 21.34
C HIS A 139 -9.26 -16.71 20.85
N ILE A 140 -8.03 -17.06 21.19
CA ILE A 140 -7.38 -18.33 20.83
C ILE A 140 -6.88 -19.00 22.11
N GLY A 141 -7.63 -19.96 22.63
CA GLY A 141 -7.26 -20.71 23.83
C GLY A 141 -6.20 -21.78 23.57
N TYR A 142 -5.36 -22.01 24.58
CA TYR A 142 -4.32 -23.04 24.62
C TYR A 142 -4.40 -23.91 25.89
N LYS A 143 -5.60 -24.02 26.48
CA LYS A 143 -5.84 -24.80 27.72
C LYS A 143 -5.60 -26.30 27.52
N ASN A 144 -6.03 -26.85 26.39
CA ASN A 144 -6.12 -28.28 26.16
C ASN A 144 -4.85 -28.81 25.50
N LYS A 145 -3.84 -29.19 26.29
CA LYS A 145 -2.64 -29.84 25.77
C LYS A 145 -2.94 -31.29 25.35
N ASN A 146 -3.33 -31.51 24.09
CA ASN A 146 -3.63 -32.85 23.58
C ASN A 146 -2.32 -33.64 23.32
N SER A 147 -2.16 -34.78 24.00
CA SER A 147 -1.00 -35.67 23.82
C SER A 147 -0.95 -36.32 22.43
N GLU A 148 -2.07 -36.46 21.74
CA GLU A 148 -2.11 -37.06 20.39
C GLU A 148 -1.45 -36.17 19.33
N PHE A 149 -1.57 -34.85 19.47
CA PHE A 149 -0.97 -33.88 18.55
C PHE A 149 0.56 -34.06 18.49
N PHE A 150 1.21 -34.12 19.65
CA PHE A 150 2.67 -34.18 19.71
C PHE A 150 3.23 -35.46 19.09
N ASN A 151 2.49 -36.57 19.06
CA ASN A 151 2.98 -37.83 18.50
C ASN A 151 2.92 -37.91 16.96
N LYS A 152 2.26 -36.97 16.28
CA LYS A 152 2.12 -36.96 14.82
C LYS A 152 3.19 -36.11 14.16
N ASP A 153 3.62 -36.44 12.95
CA ASP A 153 4.51 -35.55 12.19
C ASP A 153 3.71 -34.39 11.57
N HIS A 154 3.97 -33.18 12.08
CA HIS A 154 3.35 -31.93 11.60
C HIS A 154 4.33 -31.04 10.84
N ASN A 155 5.60 -31.46 10.66
CA ASN A 155 6.65 -30.66 10.00
C ASN A 155 6.79 -29.22 10.56
N LEU A 156 6.52 -29.01 11.86
CA LEU A 156 6.50 -27.67 12.47
C LEU A 156 7.83 -26.94 12.32
N LYS A 157 8.96 -27.65 12.30
CA LYS A 157 10.29 -27.08 12.06
C LYS A 157 10.40 -26.34 10.72
N LYS A 158 9.90 -26.95 9.64
CA LYS A 158 9.93 -26.35 8.30
C LYS A 158 9.03 -25.13 8.24
N LEU A 159 7.81 -25.25 8.77
CA LEU A 159 6.84 -24.15 8.82
C LEU A 159 7.36 -22.96 9.63
N THR A 160 8.01 -23.23 10.76
CA THR A 160 8.57 -22.18 11.61
C THR A 160 9.61 -21.35 10.87
N LYS A 161 10.52 -21.99 10.12
CA LYS A 161 11.52 -21.26 9.31
C LYS A 161 10.87 -20.40 8.23
N GLN A 162 9.89 -20.95 7.50
CA GLN A 162 9.17 -20.20 6.46
C GLN A 162 8.46 -18.97 7.03
N ILE A 163 7.88 -19.11 8.23
CA ILE A 163 7.22 -18.01 8.93
C ILE A 163 8.25 -16.95 9.36
N GLU A 164 9.37 -17.35 9.95
CA GLU A 164 10.45 -16.43 10.37
C GLU A 164 11.01 -15.61 9.20
N GLU A 165 11.23 -16.23 8.04
CA GLU A 165 11.73 -15.54 6.85
C GLU A 165 10.74 -14.49 6.31
N LYS A 166 9.44 -14.81 6.31
CA LYS A 166 8.39 -13.97 5.70
C LYS A 166 7.87 -12.86 6.61
N PHE A 167 8.00 -12.99 7.93
CA PHE A 167 7.59 -11.96 8.90
C PHE A 167 8.47 -10.71 8.88
N THR A 168 9.51 -10.69 8.05
CA THR A 168 10.26 -9.47 7.72
C THR A 168 9.43 -8.43 6.95
N HIS A 169 8.34 -8.85 6.29
CA HIS A 169 7.45 -7.97 5.54
C HIS A 169 6.16 -7.68 6.33
N ASN A 170 5.93 -6.42 6.70
CA ASN A 170 4.80 -6.01 7.51
C ASN A 170 3.44 -6.36 6.87
N GLU A 171 3.33 -6.30 5.55
CA GLU A 171 2.11 -6.61 4.80
C GLU A 171 1.76 -8.10 4.91
N TYR A 172 2.76 -8.99 4.92
CA TYR A 172 2.57 -10.43 5.09
C TYR A 172 1.92 -10.76 6.44
N ILE A 173 2.29 -10.04 7.50
CA ILE A 173 1.72 -10.23 8.85
C ILE A 173 0.20 -10.00 8.84
N SER A 174 -0.29 -9.02 8.07
CA SER A 174 -1.73 -8.75 7.97
C SER A 174 -2.47 -9.92 7.31
N PHE A 175 -1.98 -10.41 6.16
CA PHE A 175 -2.57 -11.57 5.49
C PHE A 175 -2.53 -12.82 6.38
N PHE A 176 -1.45 -13.01 7.13
CA PHE A 176 -1.33 -14.11 8.07
C PHE A 176 -2.37 -14.03 9.20
N LYS A 177 -2.55 -12.86 9.82
CA LYS A 177 -3.57 -12.64 10.86
C LYS A 177 -4.99 -13.00 10.38
N ASP A 178 -5.37 -12.55 9.19
CA ASP A 178 -6.70 -12.79 8.64
C ASP A 178 -6.90 -14.28 8.29
N ASN A 179 -5.86 -14.94 7.79
CA ASN A 179 -5.88 -16.37 7.53
C ASN A 179 -5.95 -17.21 8.82
N VAL A 180 -5.29 -16.78 9.91
CA VAL A 180 -5.44 -17.39 11.23
C VAL A 180 -6.90 -17.30 11.68
N ILE A 181 -7.51 -16.11 11.64
CA ILE A 181 -8.89 -15.92 12.07
C ILE A 181 -9.85 -16.77 11.24
N SER A 182 -9.75 -16.73 9.91
CA SER A 182 -10.64 -17.48 9.02
C SER A 182 -10.52 -19.00 9.21
N SER A 183 -9.33 -19.50 9.58
CA SER A 183 -9.11 -20.93 9.83
C SER A 183 -9.73 -21.43 11.15
N LEU A 184 -9.98 -20.53 12.09
CA LEU A 184 -10.41 -20.83 13.47
C LEU A 184 -11.82 -20.37 13.82
N GLU A 185 -12.43 -19.48 13.03
CA GLU A 185 -13.74 -18.88 13.33
C GLU A 185 -14.85 -19.90 13.57
N ASN A 186 -14.87 -20.98 12.79
CA ASN A 186 -15.91 -22.02 12.87
C ASN A 186 -15.68 -23.03 14.01
N ILE A 187 -14.66 -22.83 14.85
CA ILE A 187 -14.32 -23.75 15.96
C ILE A 187 -14.96 -23.23 17.25
N ASN A 188 -15.97 -23.96 17.73
CA ASN A 188 -16.69 -23.62 18.97
C ASN A 188 -15.84 -23.81 20.23
N ASP A 189 -14.91 -24.79 20.24
CA ASP A 189 -14.01 -25.00 21.38
C ASP A 189 -12.84 -24.01 21.36
N ILE A 190 -13.01 -22.90 22.09
CA ILE A 190 -11.99 -21.86 22.25
C ILE A 190 -10.69 -22.44 22.82
N GLY A 191 -10.78 -23.41 23.74
CA GLY A 191 -9.64 -23.95 24.48
C GLY A 191 -8.65 -24.75 23.63
N ASN A 192 -9.09 -25.22 22.45
CA ASN A 192 -8.30 -26.03 21.53
C ASN A 192 -7.88 -25.26 20.26
N ARG A 193 -8.30 -24.00 20.10
CA ARG A 193 -8.03 -23.22 18.88
C ARG A 193 -6.56 -23.09 18.54
N PHE A 194 -5.66 -22.96 19.52
CA PHE A 194 -4.23 -22.89 19.25
C PHE A 194 -3.67 -24.20 18.68
N PHE A 195 -4.11 -25.35 19.19
CA PHE A 195 -3.69 -26.64 18.64
C PHE A 195 -4.24 -26.86 17.24
N THR A 196 -5.51 -26.52 17.00
CA THR A 196 -6.08 -26.60 15.65
C THR A 196 -5.38 -25.63 14.68
N LEU A 197 -4.92 -24.48 15.17
CA LEU A 197 -4.08 -23.58 14.36
C LEU A 197 -2.79 -24.26 13.95
N LEU A 198 -2.10 -24.92 14.87
CA LEU A 198 -0.86 -25.63 14.56
C LEU A 198 -1.07 -26.78 13.58
N GLU A 199 -2.16 -27.53 13.71
CA GLU A 199 -2.53 -28.58 12.74
C GLU A 199 -2.81 -28.02 11.34
N LYS A 200 -3.44 -26.84 11.27
CA LYS A 200 -3.76 -26.14 10.00
C LYS A 200 -2.68 -25.16 9.55
N LEU A 201 -1.52 -25.11 10.23
CA LEU A 201 -0.53 -24.06 10.03
C LEU A 201 0.01 -24.06 8.60
N ASN A 202 0.22 -25.23 8.00
CA ASN A 202 0.64 -25.33 6.60
C ASN A 202 -0.34 -24.62 5.66
N ASN A 203 -1.65 -24.86 5.84
CA ASN A 203 -2.68 -24.25 5.01
C ASN A 203 -2.76 -22.72 5.22
N VAL A 204 -2.57 -22.26 6.46
CA VAL A 204 -2.51 -20.82 6.77
C VAL A 204 -1.31 -20.17 6.08
N VAL A 205 -0.13 -20.79 6.15
CA VAL A 205 1.10 -20.31 5.50
C VAL A 205 0.94 -20.29 3.97
N GLU A 206 0.42 -21.36 3.37
CA GLU A 206 0.22 -21.43 1.92
C GLU A 206 -0.78 -20.37 1.41
N LYS A 207 -1.92 -20.18 2.11
CA LYS A 207 -2.90 -19.14 1.76
C LYS A 207 -2.31 -17.74 1.89
N SER A 208 -1.61 -17.47 2.99
CA SER A 208 -0.97 -16.18 3.25
C SER A 208 0.08 -15.86 2.19
N ASN A 209 0.89 -16.86 1.79
CA ASN A 209 1.86 -16.71 0.70
C ASN A 209 1.17 -16.38 -0.63
N ARG A 210 0.09 -17.10 -0.97
CA ARG A 210 -0.66 -16.84 -2.20
C ARG A 210 -1.24 -15.44 -2.22
N GLU A 211 -1.85 -15.01 -1.12
CA GLU A 211 -2.41 -13.66 -0.99
C GLU A 211 -1.34 -12.57 -1.03
N PHE A 212 -0.19 -12.80 -0.41
CA PHE A 212 0.94 -11.88 -0.48
C PHE A 212 1.52 -11.76 -1.90
N GLU A 213 1.68 -12.87 -2.62
CA GLU A 213 2.11 -12.85 -4.02
C GLU A 213 1.05 -12.22 -4.95
N LEU A 214 -0.24 -12.45 -4.68
CA LEU A 214 -1.34 -11.76 -5.37
C LEU A 214 -1.36 -10.27 -5.05
N PHE A 215 -1.09 -9.87 -3.80
CA PHE A 215 -0.94 -8.48 -3.43
C PHE A 215 0.21 -7.85 -4.19
N LYS A 216 1.38 -8.49 -4.23
CA LYS A 216 2.54 -8.03 -5.00
C LYS A 216 2.25 -7.94 -6.51
N SER A 217 1.44 -8.85 -7.06
CA SER A 217 1.07 -8.84 -8.48
C SER A 217 -0.07 -7.87 -8.81
N GLN A 218 -1.00 -7.60 -7.89
CA GLN A 218 -2.05 -6.58 -8.04
C GLN A 218 -1.55 -5.17 -7.76
N PHE A 219 -0.56 -5.03 -6.87
CA PHE A 219 0.25 -3.84 -6.68
C PHE A 219 1.38 -3.77 -7.72
N SER A 220 1.32 -4.59 -8.77
CA SER A 220 2.28 -4.50 -9.86
C SER A 220 2.19 -3.12 -10.49
N PHE A 221 3.36 -2.67 -10.94
CA PHE A 221 3.57 -1.50 -11.75
C PHE A 221 2.49 -1.29 -12.83
N GLU A 222 1.83 -2.34 -13.34
CA GLU A 222 0.72 -2.23 -14.29
C GLU A 222 -0.49 -1.47 -13.75
N LYS A 223 -0.90 -1.69 -12.50
CA LYS A 223 -2.06 -0.96 -11.94
C LYS A 223 -1.72 0.50 -11.73
N PHE A 224 -0.54 0.77 -11.16
CA PHE A 224 0.01 2.12 -11.04
C PHE A 224 0.12 2.80 -12.42
N ASN A 225 0.66 2.12 -13.42
CA ASN A 225 0.80 2.63 -14.79
C ASN A 225 -0.57 2.85 -15.45
N SER A 226 -1.56 1.99 -15.18
CA SER A 226 -2.93 2.16 -15.70
C SER A 226 -3.65 3.35 -15.08
N ASP A 227 -3.47 3.58 -13.77
CA ASP A 227 -4.08 4.71 -13.08
C ASP A 227 -3.36 6.02 -13.47
N LEU A 228 -2.04 5.99 -13.62
CA LEU A 228 -1.25 7.09 -14.17
C LEU A 228 -1.64 7.42 -15.63
N GLN A 229 -1.87 6.42 -16.48
CA GLN A 229 -2.36 6.62 -17.85
C GLN A 229 -3.77 7.24 -17.86
N LYS A 230 -4.69 6.77 -17.01
CA LYS A 230 -6.03 7.36 -16.89
C LYS A 230 -6.00 8.80 -16.43
N GLU A 231 -5.14 9.12 -15.46
CA GLU A 231 -5.02 10.48 -14.95
C GLU A 231 -4.42 11.40 -16.03
N LYS A 232 -3.38 10.94 -16.73
CA LYS A 232 -2.80 11.62 -17.90
C LYS A 232 -3.86 11.94 -18.96
N ASP A 233 -4.65 10.94 -19.35
CA ASP A 233 -5.70 11.10 -20.37
C ASP A 233 -6.80 12.06 -19.90
N SER A 234 -7.14 12.05 -18.62
CA SER A 234 -8.07 13.00 -17.99
C SER A 234 -7.55 14.43 -18.08
N TYR A 235 -6.27 14.66 -17.76
CA TYR A 235 -5.63 15.98 -17.90
C TYR A 235 -5.61 16.45 -19.36
N ILE A 236 -5.20 15.59 -20.29
CA ILE A 236 -5.20 15.91 -21.74
C ILE A 236 -6.61 16.27 -22.21
N LYS A 237 -7.62 15.50 -21.81
CA LYS A 237 -9.02 15.76 -22.16
C LYS A 237 -9.53 17.08 -21.58
N ASN A 238 -9.19 17.41 -20.34
CA ASN A 238 -9.53 18.70 -19.74
C ASN A 238 -8.88 19.87 -20.48
N ILE A 239 -7.62 19.72 -20.94
CA ILE A 239 -6.97 20.70 -21.79
C ILE A 239 -7.75 20.85 -23.10
N GLN A 240 -8.01 19.75 -23.81
CA GLN A 240 -8.75 19.79 -25.08
C GLN A 240 -10.13 20.45 -24.94
N ASN A 241 -10.86 20.17 -23.86
CA ASN A 241 -12.16 20.78 -23.57
C ASN A 241 -12.05 22.30 -23.36
N ASN A 242 -11.11 22.74 -22.52
CA ASN A 242 -10.87 24.17 -22.28
C ASN A 242 -10.50 24.93 -23.57
N LEU A 243 -9.86 24.24 -24.51
CA LEU A 243 -9.48 24.81 -25.80
C LEU A 243 -10.62 24.83 -26.81
N SER A 244 -11.44 23.80 -26.82
CA SER A 244 -12.69 23.80 -27.59
C SER A 244 -13.60 24.95 -27.15
N ASP A 245 -13.73 25.17 -25.84
CA ASP A 245 -14.49 26.29 -25.25
C ASP A 245 -13.90 27.66 -25.60
N PHE A 246 -12.58 27.73 -25.78
CA PHE A 246 -11.92 28.94 -26.23
C PHE A 246 -12.22 29.21 -27.72
N LEU A 247 -12.09 28.20 -28.57
CA LEU A 247 -12.34 28.31 -30.02
C LEU A 247 -13.80 28.66 -30.32
N SER A 248 -14.75 28.09 -29.57
CA SER A 248 -16.18 28.38 -29.74
C SER A 248 -16.51 29.85 -29.43
N LYS A 249 -15.90 30.43 -28.39
CA LYS A 249 -16.03 31.86 -28.04
C LYS A 249 -15.39 32.78 -29.08
N ILE A 250 -14.30 32.35 -29.71
CA ILE A 250 -13.63 33.11 -30.77
C ILE A 250 -14.47 33.17 -32.05
N ASN A 251 -15.13 32.08 -32.41
CA ASN A 251 -15.90 32.00 -33.65
C ASN A 251 -17.09 32.99 -33.70
N ALA A 252 -17.46 33.61 -32.58
CA ALA A 252 -18.49 34.65 -32.51
C ALA A 252 -18.03 36.05 -32.97
N PHE A 253 -16.71 36.31 -33.03
CA PHE A 253 -16.18 37.65 -33.37
C PHE A 253 -16.48 38.13 -34.80
N PRO A 254 -16.37 37.30 -35.87
CA PRO A 254 -16.66 37.73 -37.24
C PRO A 254 -18.09 38.27 -37.42
N ILE A 255 -19.05 37.70 -36.69
CA ILE A 255 -20.46 38.11 -36.73
C ILE A 255 -20.60 39.58 -36.29
N GLN A 256 -19.86 39.99 -35.26
CA GLN A 256 -19.91 41.33 -34.72
C GLN A 256 -19.31 42.38 -35.66
N PHE A 257 -18.24 42.03 -36.38
CA PHE A 257 -17.70 42.91 -37.42
C PHE A 257 -18.71 43.11 -38.56
N GLY A 258 -19.46 42.07 -38.93
CA GLY A 258 -20.55 42.19 -39.90
C GLY A 258 -21.64 43.18 -39.44
N VAL A 259 -22.00 43.15 -38.15
CA VAL A 259 -22.95 44.11 -37.55
C VAL A 259 -22.39 45.54 -37.60
N TYR A 260 -21.12 45.75 -37.28
CA TYR A 260 -20.51 47.08 -37.37
C TYR A 260 -20.48 47.62 -38.79
N ILE A 261 -20.08 46.80 -39.77
CA ILE A 261 -20.10 47.19 -41.20
C ILE A 261 -21.52 47.61 -41.61
N TYR A 262 -22.53 46.81 -41.26
CA TYR A 262 -23.93 47.10 -41.58
C TYR A 262 -24.41 48.42 -40.94
N LEU A 263 -24.12 48.63 -39.66
CA LEU A 263 -24.51 49.85 -38.95
C LEU A 263 -23.83 51.10 -39.52
N ILE A 264 -22.54 51.00 -39.84
CA ILE A 264 -21.78 52.10 -40.47
C ILE A 264 -22.36 52.45 -41.84
N ILE A 265 -22.68 51.46 -42.68
CA ILE A 265 -23.27 51.68 -44.01
C ILE A 265 -24.68 52.28 -43.89
N ARG A 266 -25.51 51.77 -42.97
CA ARG A 266 -26.90 52.20 -42.80
C ARG A 266 -27.04 53.62 -42.29
N PHE A 267 -26.16 54.04 -41.39
CA PHE A 267 -26.22 55.36 -40.74
C PHE A 267 -25.15 56.33 -41.24
N LYS A 268 -24.58 56.07 -42.42
CA LYS A 268 -23.46 56.83 -42.98
C LYS A 268 -23.71 58.34 -43.08
N ASP A 269 -24.96 58.80 -43.18
CA ASP A 269 -25.33 60.20 -43.40
C ASP A 269 -25.79 60.92 -42.11
N ASN A 270 -25.90 60.20 -40.98
CA ASN A 270 -26.36 60.78 -39.70
C ASN A 270 -25.25 60.74 -38.65
N PRO A 271 -24.83 61.88 -38.08
CA PRO A 271 -23.69 61.93 -37.16
C PRO A 271 -24.02 61.31 -35.78
N ILE A 272 -25.26 61.45 -35.28
CA ILE A 272 -25.64 60.98 -33.94
C ILE A 272 -25.52 59.44 -33.82
N PRO A 273 -26.08 58.62 -34.73
CA PRO A 273 -25.87 57.17 -34.70
C PRO A 273 -24.41 56.76 -34.92
N LEU A 274 -23.64 57.50 -35.73
CA LEU A 274 -22.20 57.22 -35.93
C LEU A 274 -21.40 57.38 -34.64
N PHE A 275 -21.68 58.41 -33.83
CA PHE A 275 -21.06 58.54 -32.50
C PHE A 275 -21.43 57.39 -31.56
N ALA A 276 -22.69 56.94 -31.58
CA ALA A 276 -23.12 55.78 -30.79
C ALA A 276 -22.38 54.49 -31.24
N ILE A 277 -22.25 54.27 -32.55
CA ILE A 277 -21.51 53.14 -33.11
C ILE A 277 -20.02 53.19 -32.69
N LEU A 278 -19.38 54.36 -32.77
CA LEU A 278 -18.01 54.56 -32.31
C LEU A 278 -17.85 54.19 -30.83
N PHE A 279 -18.77 54.67 -29.97
CA PHE A 279 -18.78 54.33 -28.55
C PHE A 279 -18.91 52.82 -28.32
N PHE A 280 -19.83 52.15 -29.04
CA PHE A 280 -20.00 50.70 -28.96
C PHE A 280 -18.75 49.94 -29.41
N ILE A 281 -18.11 50.35 -30.51
CA ILE A 281 -16.86 49.72 -30.99
C ILE A 281 -15.77 49.84 -29.92
N VAL A 282 -15.61 51.00 -29.29
CA VAL A 282 -14.60 51.21 -28.23
C VAL A 282 -14.92 50.38 -26.99
N CYS A 283 -16.16 50.45 -26.49
CA CYS A 283 -16.59 49.66 -25.33
C CYS A 283 -16.41 48.16 -25.57
N TRP A 284 -16.83 47.67 -26.73
CA TRP A 284 -16.69 46.28 -27.12
C TRP A 284 -15.23 45.86 -27.30
N GLY A 285 -14.41 46.72 -27.91
CA GLY A 285 -12.97 46.50 -28.07
C GLY A 285 -12.26 46.34 -26.73
N VAL A 286 -12.56 47.22 -25.76
CA VAL A 286 -12.01 47.14 -24.39
C VAL A 286 -12.49 45.86 -23.69
N PHE A 287 -13.78 45.53 -23.79
CA PHE A 287 -14.33 44.31 -23.19
C PHE A 287 -13.71 43.03 -23.78
N SER A 288 -13.58 42.97 -25.09
CA SER A 288 -12.98 41.84 -25.81
C SER A 288 -11.50 41.68 -25.48
N PHE A 289 -10.76 42.79 -25.43
CA PHE A 289 -9.35 42.79 -25.05
C PHE A 289 -9.15 42.25 -23.62
N LYS A 290 -9.97 42.70 -22.66
CA LYS A 290 -9.97 42.16 -21.29
C LYS A 290 -10.30 40.67 -21.26
N THR A 291 -11.31 40.24 -22.01
CA THR A 291 -11.73 38.83 -22.06
C THR A 291 -10.61 37.94 -22.62
N ILE A 292 -9.95 38.36 -23.70
CA ILE A 292 -8.83 37.62 -24.28
C ILE A 292 -7.64 37.56 -23.29
N ASN A 293 -7.37 38.64 -22.55
CA ASN A 293 -6.33 38.64 -21.52
C ASN A 293 -6.63 37.69 -20.35
N ILE A 294 -7.89 37.62 -19.90
CA ILE A 294 -8.31 36.64 -18.89
C ILE A 294 -8.07 35.22 -19.40
N ILE A 295 -8.47 34.93 -20.64
CA ILE A 295 -8.27 33.62 -21.24
C ILE A 295 -6.77 33.27 -21.33
N LYS A 296 -5.94 34.21 -21.80
CA LYS A 296 -4.48 34.05 -21.82
C LYS A 296 -3.92 33.75 -20.43
N SER A 297 -4.41 34.43 -19.40
CA SER A 297 -3.99 34.17 -18.02
C SER A 297 -4.39 32.77 -17.54
N ILE A 298 -5.60 32.31 -17.87
CA ILE A 298 -6.06 30.95 -17.54
C ILE A 298 -5.21 29.91 -18.27
N THR A 299 -4.93 30.11 -19.55
CA THR A 299 -4.07 29.21 -20.34
C THR A 299 -2.66 29.11 -19.73
N ASN A 300 -2.05 30.25 -19.35
CA ASN A 300 -0.73 30.26 -18.72
C ASN A 300 -0.72 29.59 -17.34
N LEU A 301 -1.76 29.79 -16.52
CA LEU A 301 -1.89 29.12 -15.23
C LEU A 301 -2.04 27.62 -15.39
N ASN A 302 -2.81 27.17 -16.39
CA ASN A 302 -2.94 25.76 -16.71
C ASN A 302 -1.61 25.17 -17.20
N GLU A 303 -0.87 25.88 -18.06
CA GLU A 303 0.47 25.47 -18.50
C GLU A 303 1.43 25.28 -17.31
N GLN A 304 1.43 26.22 -16.36
CA GLN A 304 2.28 26.12 -15.17
C GLN A 304 1.89 24.95 -14.27
N LYS A 305 0.59 24.74 -14.02
CA LYS A 305 0.11 23.60 -13.24
C LYS A 305 0.53 22.28 -13.88
N ILE A 306 0.37 22.16 -15.19
CA ILE A 306 0.77 20.97 -15.94
C ILE A 306 2.28 20.72 -15.80
N LYS A 307 3.11 21.74 -16.00
CA LYS A 307 4.56 21.60 -15.84
C LYS A 307 4.97 21.18 -14.43
N ASN A 308 4.33 21.76 -13.41
CA ASN A 308 4.65 21.43 -12.02
C ASN A 308 4.26 19.98 -11.68
N THR A 309 3.02 19.56 -12.01
CA THR A 309 2.56 18.19 -11.76
C THR A 309 3.39 17.16 -12.53
N ILE A 310 3.79 17.48 -13.76
CA ILE A 310 4.65 16.60 -14.55
C ILE A 310 6.05 16.50 -13.93
N ASN A 311 6.62 17.61 -13.45
CA ASN A 311 7.93 17.58 -12.78
C ASN A 311 7.88 16.76 -11.49
N GLU A 312 6.82 16.89 -10.70
CA GLU A 312 6.58 16.07 -9.50
C GLU A 312 6.53 14.57 -9.85
N ILE A 313 5.76 14.20 -10.88
CA ILE A 313 5.69 12.82 -11.35
C ILE A 313 7.07 12.33 -11.85
N LYS A 314 7.82 13.17 -12.56
CA LYS A 314 9.14 12.84 -13.09
C LYS A 314 10.16 12.58 -11.99
N GLU A 315 10.13 13.38 -10.93
CA GLU A 315 10.99 13.21 -9.75
C GLU A 315 10.69 11.92 -8.98
N GLU A 316 9.41 11.55 -8.87
CA GLU A 316 9.00 10.33 -8.15
C GLU A 316 9.14 9.05 -8.97
N THR A 317 8.94 9.09 -10.29
CA THR A 317 8.82 7.89 -11.14
C THR A 317 10.02 7.63 -12.05
N LYS A 318 10.94 8.60 -12.20
CA LYS A 318 12.08 8.55 -13.15
C LYS A 318 11.68 8.30 -14.61
N MET A 319 10.44 8.60 -14.99
CA MET A 319 9.98 8.51 -16.39
C MET A 319 10.63 9.58 -17.28
N THR A 320 10.78 9.30 -18.58
CA THR A 320 11.35 10.25 -19.54
C THR A 320 10.29 11.14 -20.19
N ASP A 321 10.69 12.29 -20.72
CA ASP A 321 9.77 13.25 -21.34
C ASP A 321 8.99 12.66 -22.54
N ASN A 322 9.57 11.65 -23.19
CA ASN A 322 8.94 10.90 -24.28
C ASN A 322 7.80 9.99 -23.83
N ASP A 323 7.88 9.42 -22.62
CA ASP A 323 6.83 8.57 -22.05
C ASP A 323 5.58 9.41 -21.70
N LEU A 324 5.80 10.70 -21.43
CA LEU A 324 4.79 11.65 -20.99
C LEU A 324 4.19 12.51 -22.12
N GLN A 325 4.69 12.39 -23.36
CA GLN A 325 4.23 13.16 -24.53
C GLN A 325 4.15 14.68 -24.26
N LEU A 326 5.08 15.18 -23.44
CA LEU A 326 5.18 16.60 -23.05
C LEU A 326 5.28 17.53 -24.25
N ASP A 327 5.95 17.08 -25.30
CA ASP A 327 6.16 17.86 -26.51
C ASP A 327 4.85 18.15 -27.24
N ASP A 328 3.90 17.22 -27.26
CA ASP A 328 2.59 17.43 -27.88
C ASP A 328 1.74 18.41 -27.06
N ILE A 329 1.81 18.35 -25.73
CA ILE A 329 1.13 19.29 -24.84
C ILE A 329 1.72 20.70 -25.00
N ASN A 330 3.05 20.83 -24.95
CA ASN A 330 3.75 22.10 -25.14
C ASN A 330 3.50 22.68 -26.54
N LYS A 331 3.47 21.84 -27.58
CA LYS A 331 3.16 22.24 -28.95
C LYS A 331 1.71 22.71 -29.09
N ASN A 332 0.77 22.05 -28.43
CA ASN A 332 -0.62 22.49 -28.40
C ASN A 332 -0.74 23.83 -27.68
N ILE A 333 -0.25 23.94 -26.45
CA ILE A 333 -0.26 25.19 -25.64
C ILE A 333 0.38 26.36 -26.39
N SER A 334 1.53 26.13 -27.02
CA SER A 334 2.19 27.16 -27.83
C SER A 334 1.39 27.55 -29.07
N ASN A 335 0.73 26.60 -29.75
CA ASN A 335 -0.20 26.91 -30.85
C ASN A 335 -1.39 27.75 -30.37
N ILE A 336 -1.93 27.48 -29.19
CA ILE A 336 -3.05 28.25 -28.62
C ILE A 336 -2.60 29.66 -28.25
N ASN A 337 -1.45 29.79 -27.60
CA ASN A 337 -0.85 31.10 -27.30
C ASN A 337 -0.56 31.89 -28.58
N ARG A 338 -0.16 31.21 -29.66
CA ARG A 338 0.00 31.82 -30.98
C ARG A 338 -1.33 32.29 -31.55
N VAL A 339 -2.38 31.46 -31.49
CA VAL A 339 -3.73 31.81 -31.94
C VAL A 339 -4.29 32.99 -31.12
N ILE A 340 -4.16 32.98 -29.80
CA ILE A 340 -4.54 34.09 -28.91
C ILE A 340 -3.86 35.38 -29.36
N LYS A 341 -2.54 35.36 -29.59
CA LYS A 341 -1.79 36.54 -30.05
C LYS A 341 -2.28 37.06 -31.40
N TRP A 342 -2.49 36.18 -32.38
CA TRP A 342 -3.03 36.57 -33.69
C TRP A 342 -4.41 37.20 -33.57
N HIS A 343 -5.26 36.68 -32.68
CA HIS A 343 -6.59 37.25 -32.43
C HIS A 343 -6.52 38.62 -31.73
N GLN A 344 -5.59 38.81 -30.78
CA GLN A 344 -5.36 40.13 -30.18
C GLN A 344 -4.93 41.16 -31.23
N ILE A 345 -4.01 40.78 -32.12
CA ILE A 345 -3.54 41.64 -33.22
C ILE A 345 -4.70 41.93 -34.18
N PHE A 346 -5.45 40.91 -34.60
CA PHE A 346 -6.58 41.07 -35.51
C PHE A 346 -7.65 41.99 -34.93
N LEU A 347 -8.01 41.80 -33.66
CA LEU A 347 -9.01 42.64 -32.98
C LEU A 347 -8.55 44.09 -32.85
N LEU A 348 -7.26 44.32 -32.53
CA LEU A 348 -6.69 45.67 -32.47
C LEU A 348 -6.70 46.34 -33.84
N VAL A 349 -6.16 45.68 -34.86
CA VAL A 349 -6.10 46.21 -36.23
C VAL A 349 -7.50 46.49 -36.77
N SER A 350 -8.43 45.55 -36.60
CA SER A 350 -9.81 45.70 -37.06
C SER A 350 -10.52 46.85 -36.34
N SER A 351 -10.39 46.95 -35.01
CA SER A 351 -10.99 48.04 -34.24
C SER A 351 -10.44 49.40 -34.67
N ILE A 352 -9.13 49.51 -34.89
CA ILE A 352 -8.48 50.73 -35.39
C ILE A 352 -9.04 51.12 -36.76
N VAL A 353 -9.12 50.16 -37.69
CA VAL A 353 -9.67 50.40 -39.04
C VAL A 353 -11.12 50.90 -38.95
N PHE A 354 -11.97 50.28 -38.12
CA PHE A 354 -13.36 50.73 -37.95
C PHE A 354 -13.45 52.12 -37.33
N ILE A 355 -12.59 52.45 -36.35
CA ILE A 355 -12.53 53.78 -35.76
C ILE A 355 -12.13 54.83 -36.81
N ILE A 356 -11.12 54.55 -37.63
CA ILE A 356 -10.68 55.45 -38.71
C ILE A 356 -11.82 55.69 -39.72
N ILE A 357 -12.54 54.63 -40.12
CA ILE A 357 -13.68 54.73 -41.04
C ILE A 357 -14.80 55.58 -40.43
N CYS A 358 -15.15 55.35 -39.15
CA CYS A 358 -16.16 56.15 -38.46
C CYS A 358 -15.75 57.62 -38.35
N ILE A 359 -14.49 57.92 -38.02
CA ILE A 359 -13.97 59.30 -37.95
C ILE A 359 -14.02 59.97 -39.32
N PHE A 360 -13.62 59.26 -40.38
CA PHE A 360 -13.67 59.77 -41.75
C PHE A 360 -15.10 60.13 -42.18
N LEU A 361 -16.07 59.25 -41.93
CA LEU A 361 -17.48 59.48 -42.24
C LEU A 361 -18.10 60.60 -41.39
N LEU A 362 -17.72 60.68 -40.11
CA LEU A 362 -18.13 61.80 -39.24
C LEU A 362 -17.59 63.13 -39.78
N ASN A 363 -16.34 63.16 -40.23
CA ASN A 363 -15.72 64.38 -40.77
C ASN A 363 -16.39 64.84 -42.06
N GLN A 364 -16.76 63.90 -42.95
CA GLN A 364 -17.54 64.20 -44.16
C GLN A 364 -18.93 64.78 -43.86
N ASN A 365 -19.63 64.25 -42.85
CA ASN A 365 -20.99 64.73 -42.52
C ASN A 365 -21.01 66.07 -41.79
N LEU A 366 -19.97 66.36 -41.01
CA LEU A 366 -19.96 67.53 -40.14
C LEU A 366 -19.31 68.75 -40.81
N ASN A 367 -18.53 68.60 -41.90
CA ASN A 367 -17.67 69.67 -42.44
C ASN A 367 -16.80 70.35 -41.34
N ILE A 368 -16.52 69.65 -40.23
CA ILE A 368 -15.91 70.25 -39.04
C ILE A 368 -14.38 70.26 -39.11
N ILE A 369 -13.73 69.45 -39.97
CA ILE A 369 -12.27 69.51 -40.09
C ILE A 369 -11.79 69.29 -41.53
N ASP A 370 -11.09 70.29 -42.06
CA ASP A 370 -10.27 70.27 -43.28
C ASP A 370 -9.01 69.39 -43.12
N LEU A 371 -9.16 68.22 -42.48
CA LEU A 371 -8.11 67.22 -42.22
C LEU A 371 -7.86 66.31 -43.42
N GLY A 372 -8.77 66.33 -44.41
CA GLY A 372 -8.68 65.51 -45.62
C GLY A 372 -7.42 65.87 -46.42
N ASP A 373 -7.20 67.16 -46.68
CA ASP A 373 -6.08 67.61 -47.52
C ASP A 373 -4.73 67.45 -46.81
N SER A 374 -4.66 67.76 -45.52
CA SER A 374 -3.42 67.63 -44.72
C SER A 374 -2.97 66.17 -44.57
N PHE A 375 -3.88 65.23 -44.30
CA PHE A 375 -3.51 63.82 -44.12
C PHE A 375 -3.18 63.15 -45.45
N PHE A 376 -3.93 63.45 -46.52
CA PHE A 376 -3.61 62.91 -47.84
C PHE A 376 -2.32 63.50 -48.43
N GLU A 377 -1.99 64.77 -48.19
CA GLU A 377 -0.67 65.32 -48.55
C GLU A 377 0.46 64.67 -47.75
N TRP A 378 0.26 64.40 -46.45
CA TRP A 378 1.26 63.71 -45.64
C TRP A 378 1.47 62.26 -46.11
N VAL A 379 0.40 61.51 -46.37
CA VAL A 379 0.49 60.13 -46.90
C VAL A 379 1.09 60.10 -48.31
N ARG A 380 0.73 61.06 -49.17
CA ARG A 380 1.31 61.20 -50.52
C ARG A 380 2.80 61.55 -50.46
N SER A 381 3.20 62.48 -49.59
CA SER A 381 4.60 62.85 -49.34
C SER A 381 5.40 61.66 -48.80
N TYR A 382 4.82 60.89 -47.87
CA TYR A 382 5.46 59.71 -47.29
C TYR A 382 5.63 58.58 -48.32
N LEU A 383 4.63 58.34 -49.18
CA LEU A 383 4.71 57.32 -50.23
C LEU A 383 5.65 57.72 -51.38
N CYS A 384 5.66 58.99 -51.81
CA CYS A 384 6.60 59.47 -52.84
C CYS A 384 8.05 59.41 -52.36
N ASN A 385 8.33 59.81 -51.12
CA ASN A 385 9.69 59.75 -50.54
C ASN A 385 10.23 58.32 -50.35
N HIS A 386 9.36 57.30 -50.35
CA HIS A 386 9.76 55.90 -50.24
C HIS A 386 9.82 55.15 -51.56
N ILE A 387 9.18 55.65 -52.62
CA ILE A 387 9.25 55.06 -53.96
C ILE A 387 10.52 55.52 -54.71
N ASP A 388 11.01 56.73 -54.47
CA ASP A 388 12.26 57.24 -55.11
C ASP A 388 13.55 56.75 -54.41
N LYS A 389 13.45 55.89 -53.39
CA LYS A 389 14.61 55.27 -52.70
C LYS A 389 14.76 53.76 -52.97
N LYS A 390 14.11 53.26 -54.01
CA LYS A 390 14.40 51.95 -54.62
C LYS A 390 14.75 52.16 -56.08
#